data_AF-A0A933EN40-F1
#
_entry.id   AF-A0A933EN40-F1
#
_cell.length_a   1.000
_cell.length_b   1.000
_cell.length_c   1.000
_cell.angle_alpha   90.00
_cell.angle_beta   90.00
_cell.angle_gamma   90.00
#
_symmetry.space_group_name_H-M   'P 1'
#
loop_
_entity.id
_entity.type
_entity.pdbx_description
1 polymer ?
#
loop_
_entity_poly.entity_id
_entity_poly.type
_entity_poly.pdbx_seq_one_letter_code
_entity_poly.pdbx_strand_id
1 'polypeptide(L)'
;MHSIPAIGDTSVEALYALPPFWVLVLLLTTLHALLFRLIVGQQGKSLITYWIAGFAGFFLGQVLGEKLLPGGIYMLGDVHVVESSTAAWVLILLANRTRV
;
A
#
# COMPACT_ATOMS: atom_id res chain seq x y z
N MET A 1 -4.23 -16.41 46.12
CA MET A 1 -4.70 -16.35 44.72
C MET A 1 -3.74 -15.46 43.96
N HIS A 2 -2.89 -16.05 43.11
CA HIS A 2 -1.82 -15.38 42.40
C HIS A 2 -2.35 -15.04 41.00
N SER A 3 -2.61 -13.76 40.73
CA SER A 3 -3.04 -13.28 39.41
C SER A 3 -1.88 -13.38 38.42
N ILE A 4 -2.03 -14.25 37.43
CA ILE A 4 -1.10 -14.40 36.31
C ILE A 4 -1.15 -13.11 35.48
N PRO A 5 -0.03 -12.41 35.24
CA PRO A 5 -0.02 -11.25 34.35
C PRO A 5 -0.31 -11.73 32.92
N ALA A 6 -1.33 -11.15 32.29
CA ALA A 6 -1.67 -11.36 30.90
C ALA A 6 -0.54 -10.77 30.01
N ILE A 7 0.47 -11.58 29.70
CA ILE A 7 1.56 -11.25 28.77
C ILE A 7 1.08 -11.45 27.30
N GLY A 8 -0.21 -11.18 27.03
CA GLY A 8 -0.87 -11.50 25.75
C GLY A 8 -1.32 -10.31 24.91
N ASP A 9 -1.48 -9.12 25.50
CA ASP A 9 -2.40 -8.13 24.92
C ASP A 9 -1.72 -6.95 24.20
N THR A 10 -0.44 -6.69 24.44
CA THR A 10 0.25 -5.50 23.89
C THR A 10 0.35 -5.49 22.37
N SER A 11 0.45 -6.66 21.74
CA SER A 11 0.57 -6.80 20.28
C SER A 11 -0.77 -6.58 19.59
N VAL A 12 -1.86 -6.99 20.24
CA VAL A 12 -3.22 -6.91 19.69
C VAL A 12 -3.78 -5.51 19.91
N GLU A 13 -3.50 -4.89 21.07
CA GLU A 13 -3.83 -3.49 21.33
C GLU A 13 -3.13 -2.54 20.36
N ALA A 14 -1.84 -2.80 20.05
CA ALA A 14 -1.13 -2.05 19.03
C ALA A 14 -1.76 -2.20 17.62
N LEU A 15 -2.32 -3.38 17.32
CA LEU A 15 -3.03 -3.63 16.06
C LEU A 15 -4.36 -2.86 15.99
N TYR A 16 -5.10 -2.77 17.10
CA TYR A 16 -6.34 -1.98 17.19
C TYR A 16 -6.09 -0.47 17.15
N ALA A 17 -4.93 -0.01 17.63
CA ALA A 17 -4.55 1.39 17.60
C ALA A 17 -4.22 1.89 16.18
N LEU A 18 -3.89 0.98 15.25
CA LEU A 18 -3.59 1.35 13.87
C LEU A 18 -4.89 1.47 13.05
N PRO A 19 -5.16 2.65 12.46
CA PRO A 19 -6.28 2.80 11.54
C PRO A 19 -6.22 1.72 10.44
N PRO A 20 -7.33 1.04 10.13
CA PRO A 20 -7.38 0.00 9.07
C PRO A 20 -6.83 0.48 7.73
N PHE A 21 -6.96 1.80 7.47
CA PHE A 21 -6.37 2.48 6.32
C PHE A 21 -4.86 2.22 6.16
N TRP A 22 -4.08 2.38 7.23
CA TRP A 22 -2.61 2.23 7.16
C TRP A 22 -2.20 0.79 6.90
N VAL A 23 -2.92 -0.16 7.48
CA VAL A 23 -2.71 -1.59 7.23
C VAL A 23 -2.97 -1.90 5.76
N LEU A 24 -4.07 -1.40 5.20
CA LEU A 24 -4.41 -1.56 3.78
C LEU A 24 -3.38 -0.92 2.85
N VAL A 25 -2.93 0.31 3.15
CA VAL A 25 -1.92 1.00 2.35
C VAL A 25 -0.62 0.20 2.32
N LEU A 26 -0.12 -0.24 3.49
CA LEU A 26 1.13 -1.01 3.58
C LEU A 26 0.99 -2.37 2.88
N LEU A 27 -0.12 -3.06 3.09
CA LEU A 27 -0.38 -4.37 2.47
C LEU A 27 -0.48 -4.25 0.95
N LEU A 28 -1.31 -3.35 0.44
CA LEU A 28 -1.50 -3.14 -0.99
C LEU A 28 -0.21 -2.67 -1.64
N THR A 29 0.47 -1.67 -1.08
CA THR A 29 1.72 -1.18 -1.65
C THR A 29 2.78 -2.27 -1.74
N THR A 30 2.91 -3.08 -0.68
CA THR A 30 3.87 -4.19 -0.65
C THR A 30 3.50 -5.26 -1.66
N LEU A 31 2.23 -5.65 -1.74
CA LEU A 31 1.72 -6.61 -2.72
C LEU A 31 1.98 -6.14 -4.16
N HIS A 32 1.71 -4.87 -4.45
CA HIS A 32 1.93 -4.25 -5.75
C HIS A 32 3.41 -4.22 -6.15
N ALA A 33 4.27 -3.80 -5.22
CA ALA A 33 5.72 -3.79 -5.46
C ALA A 33 6.27 -5.21 -5.69
N LEU A 34 5.77 -6.21 -4.95
CA LEU A 34 6.17 -7.60 -5.10
C LEU A 34 5.70 -8.18 -6.45
N LEU A 35 4.41 -8.01 -6.77
CA LEU A 35 3.81 -8.46 -8.02
C LEU A 35 4.53 -7.83 -9.22
N PHE A 36 4.78 -6.52 -9.17
CA PHE A 36 5.49 -5.85 -10.25
C PHE A 36 6.92 -6.39 -10.40
N ARG A 37 7.64 -6.58 -9.28
CA ARG A 37 8.99 -7.14 -9.33
C ARG A 37 9.02 -8.54 -9.94
N LEU A 38 8.02 -9.36 -9.63
CA LEU A 38 7.91 -10.73 -10.16
C LEU A 38 7.52 -10.77 -11.65
N ILE A 39 6.63 -9.88 -12.10
CA ILE A 39 6.07 -9.92 -13.46
C ILE A 39 6.94 -9.10 -14.45
N VAL A 40 7.41 -7.93 -14.05
CA VAL A 40 8.00 -6.90 -14.94
C VAL A 40 9.37 -6.40 -14.46
N GLY A 41 9.75 -6.71 -13.22
CA GLY A 41 10.92 -6.14 -12.56
C GLY A 41 12.23 -6.44 -13.29
N GLN A 42 13.02 -5.39 -13.53
CA GLN A 42 14.40 -5.55 -14.01
C GLN A 42 15.31 -6.07 -12.89
N GLN A 43 16.24 -6.96 -13.22
CA GLN A 43 17.13 -7.63 -12.25
C GLN A 43 18.09 -6.68 -11.49
N GLY A 44 18.18 -5.39 -11.85
CA GLY A 44 19.09 -4.42 -11.23
C GLY A 44 18.45 -3.46 -10.21
N LYS A 45 17.13 -3.44 -10.07
CA LYS A 45 16.45 -2.45 -9.21
C LYS A 45 16.03 -3.02 -7.87
N SER A 46 16.26 -2.24 -6.81
CA SER A 46 15.91 -2.64 -5.45
C SER A 46 14.38 -2.72 -5.28
N LEU A 47 13.93 -3.64 -4.44
CA LEU A 47 12.52 -3.73 -4.05
C LEU A 47 12.04 -2.42 -3.39
N ILE A 48 12.92 -1.75 -2.65
CA ILE A 48 12.64 -0.48 -1.97
C ILE A 48 12.27 0.60 -2.99
N THR A 49 12.93 0.65 -4.15
CA THR A 49 12.60 1.60 -5.22
C THR A 49 11.18 1.41 -5.74
N TYR A 50 10.78 0.16 -6.00
CA TYR A 50 9.41 -0.14 -6.42
C TYR A 50 8.40 0.11 -5.30
N TRP A 51 8.78 -0.15 -4.04
CA TRP A 51 7.92 0.09 -2.89
C TRP A 51 7.64 1.58 -2.69
N ILE A 52 8.67 2.44 -2.73
CA ILE A 52 8.52 3.90 -2.61
C ILE A 52 7.67 4.46 -3.77
N ALA A 53 7.94 4.01 -5.00
CA ALA A 53 7.16 4.42 -6.16
C ALA A 53 5.69 3.98 -6.07
N GLY A 54 5.46 2.74 -5.61
CA GLY A 54 4.12 2.20 -5.36
C GLY A 54 3.39 2.98 -4.27
N PHE A 55 4.08 3.33 -3.19
CA PHE A 55 3.52 4.10 -2.08
C PHE A 55 3.11 5.50 -2.55
N ALA A 56 3.99 6.20 -3.26
CA ALA A 56 3.69 7.51 -3.83
C ALA A 56 2.50 7.44 -4.82
N GLY A 57 2.45 6.39 -5.64
CA GLY A 57 1.38 6.22 -6.63
C GLY A 57 0.05 5.87 -5.97
N PHE A 58 0.06 5.10 -4.88
CA PHE A 58 -1.12 4.79 -4.10
C PHE A 58 -1.76 6.07 -3.53
N PHE A 59 -0.97 6.94 -2.90
CA PHE A 59 -1.44 8.23 -2.37
C PHE A 59 -1.93 9.15 -3.48
N LEU A 60 -1.20 9.21 -4.61
CA LEU A 60 -1.63 10.00 -5.75
C LEU A 60 -2.99 9.51 -6.27
N GLY A 61 -3.18 8.20 -6.38
CA GLY A 61 -4.45 7.61 -6.80
C GLY A 61 -5.59 7.82 -5.81
N GLN A 62 -5.32 7.89 -4.50
CA GLN A 62 -6.34 8.27 -3.51
C GLN A 62 -6.86 9.69 -3.75
N VAL A 63 -5.95 10.66 -3.87
CA VAL A 63 -6.29 12.07 -4.10
C VAL A 63 -6.99 12.25 -5.45
N LEU A 64 -6.55 11.51 -6.48
CA LEU A 64 -7.19 11.51 -7.79
C LEU A 64 -8.59 10.87 -7.73
N GLY A 65 -8.76 9.76 -7.02
CA GLY A 65 -10.04 9.09 -6.83
C GLY A 65 -11.06 9.99 -6.15
N GLU A 66 -10.67 10.64 -5.05
CA GLU A 66 -11.52 11.55 -4.31
C GLU A 66 -11.98 12.75 -5.16
N LYS A 67 -11.08 13.31 -5.98
CA LYS A 67 -11.37 14.52 -6.77
C LYS A 67 -12.03 14.26 -8.11
N LEU A 68 -11.64 13.19 -8.81
CA LEU A 68 -12.09 12.91 -10.17
C LEU A 68 -13.31 12.00 -10.21
N LEU A 69 -13.48 11.15 -9.20
CA LEU A 69 -14.58 10.17 -9.12
C LEU A 69 -15.13 10.14 -7.68
N PRO A 70 -15.82 11.20 -7.23
CA PRO A 70 -16.44 11.21 -5.90
C PRO A 70 -17.48 10.08 -5.81
N GLY A 71 -17.15 9.02 -5.06
CA GLY A 71 -17.94 7.79 -4.94
C GLY A 71 -17.22 6.51 -5.41
N GLY A 72 -16.13 6.63 -6.18
CA GLY A 72 -15.24 5.56 -6.63
C GLY A 72 -15.91 4.46 -7.46
N ILE A 73 -15.13 3.75 -8.29
CA ILE A 73 -15.66 2.54 -8.97
C ILE A 73 -15.69 1.36 -7.99
N TYR A 74 -14.67 1.25 -7.14
CA TYR A 74 -14.56 0.26 -6.06
C TYR A 74 -13.86 0.89 -4.85
N MET A 75 -14.65 1.16 -3.82
CA MET A 75 -14.15 1.66 -2.54
C MET A 75 -14.16 0.55 -1.50
N LEU A 76 -13.11 0.48 -0.68
CA LEU A 76 -13.05 -0.38 0.51
C LEU A 76 -12.92 0.52 1.74
N GLY A 77 -14.07 0.82 2.38
CA GLY A 77 -14.15 1.94 3.31
C GLY A 77 -13.92 3.25 2.55
N ASP A 78 -12.97 4.06 3.01
CA ASP A 78 -12.59 5.34 2.37
C ASP A 78 -11.43 5.18 1.36
N VAL A 79 -11.06 3.94 1.02
CA VAL A 79 -9.93 3.67 0.12
C VAL A 79 -10.40 3.44 -1.30
N HIS A 80 -9.97 4.29 -2.24
CA HIS A 80 -10.14 4.12 -3.68
C HIS A 80 -9.18 3.06 -4.23
N VAL A 81 -9.49 1.79 -4.00
CA VAL A 81 -8.58 0.67 -4.24
C VAL A 81 -8.12 0.61 -5.70
N VAL A 82 -9.03 0.80 -6.66
CA VAL A 82 -8.71 0.67 -8.09
C VAL A 82 -7.85 1.83 -8.58
N GLU A 83 -8.22 3.05 -8.21
CA GLU A 83 -7.55 4.28 -8.61
C GLU A 83 -6.14 4.34 -7.99
N SER A 84 -6.02 3.99 -6.70
CA SER A 84 -4.73 3.85 -6.02
C SER A 84 -3.86 2.74 -6.61
N SER A 85 -4.44 1.59 -6.95
CA SER A 85 -3.70 0.47 -7.55
C SER A 85 -3.19 0.84 -8.95
N THR A 86 -4.04 1.42 -9.79
CA THR A 86 -3.64 1.84 -11.15
C THR A 86 -2.57 2.92 -11.11
N ALA A 87 -2.71 3.93 -10.25
CA ALA A 87 -1.69 4.96 -10.06
C ALA A 87 -0.37 4.40 -9.50
N ALA A 88 -0.43 3.45 -8.56
CA ALA A 88 0.74 2.73 -8.06
C ALA A 88 1.47 1.98 -9.19
N TRP A 89 0.75 1.22 -10.02
CA TRP A 89 1.35 0.54 -11.17
C TRP A 89 1.99 1.50 -12.17
N VAL A 90 1.35 2.64 -12.45
CA VAL A 90 1.90 3.67 -13.36
C VAL A 90 3.22 4.23 -12.83
N LEU A 91 3.29 4.59 -11.54
CA LEU A 91 4.53 5.10 -10.97
C LEU A 91 5.61 4.03 -10.84
N ILE A 92 5.27 2.80 -10.47
CA ILE A 92 6.24 1.70 -10.44
C ILE A 92 6.77 1.43 -11.85
N LEU A 93 5.92 1.45 -12.87
CA LEU A 93 6.33 1.29 -14.26
C LEU A 93 7.26 2.42 -14.72
N LEU A 94 6.95 3.66 -14.35
CA LEU A 94 7.80 4.81 -14.62
C LEU A 94 9.17 4.67 -13.93
N ALA A 95 9.16 4.28 -12.64
CA ALA A 95 10.36 3.99 -11.87
C ALA A 95 11.14 2.79 -12.42
N ASN A 96 10.50 1.84 -13.08
CA ASN A 96 11.16 0.74 -13.79
C ASN A 96 11.80 1.21 -15.10
N ARG A 97 11.22 2.20 -15.78
CA ARG A 97 11.76 2.73 -17.04
C ARG A 97 12.91 3.72 -16.86
N THR A 98 12.96 4.45 -15.75
CA THR A 98 14.06 5.38 -15.48
C THR A 98 15.37 4.61 -15.29
N ARG A 99 16.31 4.71 -16.23
CA ARG A 99 17.68 4.20 -16.01
C ARG A 99 18.37 5.16 -15.04
N VAL A 100 18.26 4.88 -13.75
CA VAL A 100 19.16 5.39 -12.72
C VAL A 100 20.20 4.32 -12.46
#